data_AF-A0A947IZ90-F1
#
_entry.id   AF-A0A947IZ90-F1
#
_cell.length_a   1.000
_cell.length_b   1.000
_cell.length_c   1.000
_cell.angle_alpha   90.00
_cell.angle_beta   90.00
_cell.angle_gamma   90.00
#
_symmetry.space_group_name_H-M   'P 1'
#
loop_
_entity.id
_entity.type
_entity.pdbx_description
1 polymer ?
#
loop_
_entity_poly.entity_id
_entity_poly.type
_entity_poly.pdbx_seq_one_letter_code
_entity_poly.pdbx_strand_id
1 'polypeptide(L)'
;AYSEDFILQIIKDHKFPLDNFHIIKGFYNNTLTEKRREQLKSNPPSIINIDCDYYTSTITVLNWLLPLLSSGCIFRFDDIWSFHGNPNYGELKALKEFNKKGEGQLTSFPVLGLNSFAYMFSKPEFEYLQK
;
A
#
# COMPACT_ATOMS: atom_id res chain seq x y z
N ALA A 1 11.11 -6.42 -12.03
CA ALA A 1 10.93 -7.20 -10.78
C ALA A 1 12.02 -8.25 -10.65
N TYR A 2 12.53 -8.45 -9.44
CA TYR A 2 13.52 -9.50 -9.16
C TYR A 2 12.88 -10.90 -9.13
N SER A 3 13.69 -11.95 -9.27
CA SER A 3 13.23 -13.33 -9.09
C SER A 3 12.97 -13.64 -7.61
N GLU A 4 12.11 -14.62 -7.36
CA GLU A 4 11.82 -15.10 -6.01
C GLU A 4 13.08 -15.64 -5.33
N ASP A 5 13.90 -16.40 -6.05
CA ASP A 5 15.17 -16.92 -5.54
C ASP A 5 16.13 -15.80 -5.10
N PHE A 6 16.18 -14.70 -5.86
CA PHE A 6 17.01 -13.55 -5.51
C PHE A 6 16.52 -12.85 -4.23
N ILE A 7 15.21 -12.68 -4.07
CA ILE A 7 14.61 -12.10 -2.85
C ILE A 7 14.90 -12.99 -1.64
N LEU A 8 14.73 -14.31 -1.78
CA LEU A 8 15.01 -15.27 -0.72
C LEU A 8 16.50 -15.29 -0.34
N GLN A 9 17.40 -15.10 -1.30
CA GLN A 9 18.83 -15.00 -1.04
C GLN A 9 19.15 -13.77 -0.18
N ILE A 10 18.63 -12.58 -0.56
CA ILE A 10 18.80 -11.35 0.22
C ILE A 10 18.31 -11.53 1.66
N ILE A 11 17.12 -12.12 1.84
CA ILE A 11 16.55 -12.34 3.18
C ILE A 11 17.45 -13.22 4.04
N LYS A 12 17.98 -14.32 3.47
CA LYS A 12 18.91 -15.22 4.17
C LYS A 12 20.19 -14.49 4.57
N ASP A 13 20.77 -13.73 3.65
CA ASP A 13 22.02 -13.00 3.87
C ASP A 13 21.87 -11.97 5.01
N HIS A 14 20.70 -11.34 5.12
CA HIS A 14 20.38 -10.39 6.19
C HIS A 14 19.78 -11.03 7.46
N LYS A 15 19.65 -12.37 7.51
CA LYS A 15 19.09 -13.12 8.65
C LYS A 15 17.69 -12.65 9.07
N PHE A 16 16.87 -12.24 8.10
CA PHE A 16 15.50 -11.80 8.39
C PHE A 16 14.62 -13.03 8.69
N PRO A 17 13.76 -12.99 9.73
CA PRO A 17 12.93 -14.13 10.12
C PRO A 17 11.88 -14.44 9.05
N LEU A 18 11.70 -15.73 8.74
CA LEU A 18 10.82 -16.20 7.67
C LEU A 18 9.46 -16.71 8.16
N ASP A 19 9.26 -16.86 9.47
CA ASP A 19 8.08 -17.51 10.06
C ASP A 19 6.75 -16.82 9.71
N ASN A 20 6.80 -15.52 9.43
CA ASN A 20 5.66 -14.70 9.00
C ASN A 20 5.96 -13.94 7.69
N PHE A 21 6.78 -14.54 6.83
CA PHE A 21 7.14 -13.98 5.54
C PHE A 21 6.41 -14.70 4.41
N HIS A 22 5.79 -13.92 3.51
CA HIS A 22 5.00 -14.46 2.41
C HIS A 22 5.34 -13.74 1.11
N ILE A 23 5.72 -14.50 0.07
CA ILE A 23 5.86 -14.01 -1.31
C ILE A 23 4.63 -14.40 -2.10
N ILE A 24 4.12 -13.46 -2.87
CA ILE A 24 2.94 -13.67 -3.71
C ILE A 24 3.30 -13.36 -5.15
N LYS A 25 3.58 -14.42 -5.91
CA LYS A 25 3.95 -14.31 -7.32
C LYS A 25 2.71 -14.07 -8.19
N GLY A 26 2.76 -13.02 -9.00
CA GLY A 26 1.77 -12.72 -10.03
C GLY A 26 1.39 -11.25 -10.05
N PHE A 27 0.50 -10.88 -10.99
CA PHE A 27 -0.02 -9.52 -11.10
C PHE A 27 -1.07 -9.23 -10.01
N TYR A 28 -1.17 -7.96 -9.58
CA TYR A 28 -2.09 -7.55 -8.52
C TYR A 28 -3.55 -7.90 -8.82
N ASN A 29 -4.01 -7.70 -10.06
CA ASN A 29 -5.37 -8.05 -10.49
C ASN A 29 -5.69 -9.55 -10.37
N ASN A 30 -4.68 -10.42 -10.35
CA ASN A 30 -4.85 -11.87 -10.22
C ASN A 30 -4.62 -12.35 -8.78
N THR A 31 -3.79 -11.63 -8.01
CA THR A 31 -3.30 -12.08 -6.70
C THR A 31 -4.00 -11.40 -5.53
N LEU A 32 -4.50 -10.19 -5.69
CA LEU A 32 -5.27 -9.48 -4.66
C LEU A 32 -6.72 -9.98 -4.66
N THR A 33 -6.91 -11.22 -4.19
CA THR A 33 -8.20 -11.91 -4.15
C THR A 33 -8.94 -11.66 -2.85
N GLU A 34 -10.26 -11.92 -2.83
CA GLU A 34 -11.06 -11.81 -1.61
C GLU A 34 -10.60 -12.76 -0.51
N LYS A 35 -10.33 -14.03 -0.87
CA LYS A 35 -9.80 -15.03 0.06
C LYS A 35 -8.57 -14.54 0.83
N ARG A 36 -7.69 -13.83 0.13
CA ARG A 36 -6.46 -13.28 0.73
C ARG A 36 -6.75 -12.07 1.62
N ARG A 37 -7.73 -11.25 1.25
CA ARG A 37 -8.20 -10.14 2.07
C ARG A 37 -8.73 -10.65 3.40
N GLU A 38 -9.57 -11.68 3.36
CA GLU A 38 -10.10 -12.34 4.56
C GLU A 38 -9.01 -12.85 5.50
N GLN A 39 -7.94 -13.44 4.95
CA GLN A 39 -6.80 -13.91 5.75
C GLN A 39 -6.12 -12.76 6.54
N LEU A 40 -6.07 -11.56 5.96
CA LEU A 40 -5.44 -10.39 6.58
C LEU A 40 -6.35 -9.65 7.56
N LYS A 41 -7.67 -9.90 7.58
CA LYS A 41 -8.59 -9.20 8.50
C LYS A 41 -8.22 -9.39 9.98
N SER A 42 -7.66 -10.54 10.33
CA SER A 42 -7.22 -10.84 11.70
C SER A 42 -5.99 -10.04 12.14
N ASN A 43 -5.19 -9.56 11.18
CA ASN A 43 -4.00 -8.76 11.41
C ASN A 43 -3.86 -7.72 10.29
N PRO A 44 -4.70 -6.66 10.31
CA PRO A 44 -4.72 -5.68 9.25
C PRO A 44 -3.39 -4.93 9.15
N PRO A 45 -3.02 -4.43 7.95
CA PRO A 45 -1.73 -3.80 7.75
C PRO A 45 -1.63 -2.47 8.53
N SER A 46 -0.53 -2.28 9.26
CA SER A 46 -0.19 -1.00 9.88
C SER A 46 0.69 -0.11 8.98
N ILE A 47 1.50 -0.73 8.13
CA ILE A 47 2.39 -0.06 7.17
C ILE A 47 2.24 -0.75 5.82
N ILE A 48 2.10 0.04 4.76
CA ILE A 48 1.97 -0.41 3.37
C ILE A 48 3.00 0.34 2.53
N ASN A 49 3.83 -0.39 1.80
CA ASN A 49 4.78 0.19 0.84
C ASN A 49 4.30 -0.12 -0.58
N ILE A 50 4.15 0.90 -1.42
CA ILE A 50 3.72 0.81 -2.82
C ILE A 50 4.89 1.27 -3.69
N ASP A 51 5.30 0.38 -4.59
CA ASP A 51 6.41 0.50 -5.52
C ASP A 51 5.97 -0.25 -6.79
N CYS A 52 5.17 0.43 -7.61
CA CYS A 52 4.55 -0.22 -8.78
C CYS A 52 4.36 0.68 -10.00
N ASP A 53 4.89 1.93 -9.95
CA ASP A 53 4.89 2.99 -10.96
C ASP A 53 3.53 3.46 -11.52
N TYR A 54 2.72 2.49 -11.95
CA TYR A 54 1.56 2.70 -12.80
C TYR A 54 0.27 2.91 -12.02
N TYR A 55 -0.52 3.86 -12.51
CA TYR A 55 -1.88 4.15 -12.04
C TYR A 55 -2.75 2.89 -11.86
N THR A 56 -2.77 1.98 -12.83
CA THR A 56 -3.64 0.78 -12.80
C THR A 56 -3.25 -0.17 -11.68
N SER A 57 -1.96 -0.33 -11.41
CA SER A 57 -1.45 -1.11 -10.29
C SER A 57 -1.83 -0.44 -8.96
N THR A 58 -1.53 0.86 -8.82
CA THR A 58 -1.78 1.61 -7.58
C THR A 58 -3.26 1.61 -7.21
N ILE A 59 -4.16 1.93 -8.15
CA ILE A 59 -5.60 1.99 -7.86
C ILE A 59 -6.18 0.60 -7.54
N THR A 60 -5.65 -0.46 -8.16
CA THR A 60 -6.03 -1.85 -7.86
C THR A 60 -5.66 -2.21 -6.42
N VAL A 61 -4.42 -1.90 -6.02
CA VAL A 61 -3.93 -2.14 -4.65
C VAL A 61 -4.74 -1.34 -3.62
N LEU A 62 -4.92 -0.03 -3.84
CA LEU A 62 -5.65 0.84 -2.91
C LEU A 62 -7.10 0.38 -2.70
N ASN A 63 -7.82 0.08 -3.79
CA ASN A 63 -9.20 -0.39 -3.69
C ASN A 63 -9.30 -1.76 -3.01
N TRP A 64 -8.31 -2.63 -3.21
CA TRP A 64 -8.29 -3.91 -2.54
C TRP A 64 -7.95 -3.78 -1.05
N LEU A 65 -7.11 -2.83 -0.67
CA LEU A 65 -6.75 -2.63 0.73
C LEU A 65 -7.87 -1.97 1.54
N LEU A 66 -8.69 -1.11 0.93
CA LEU A 66 -9.69 -0.27 1.61
C LEU A 66 -10.48 -0.96 2.75
N PRO A 67 -11.04 -2.18 2.58
CA PRO A 67 -11.80 -2.84 3.65
C PRO A 67 -10.95 -3.30 4.85
N LEU A 68 -9.62 -3.35 4.70
CA LEU A 68 -8.65 -3.73 5.74
C LEU A 68 -8.10 -2.53 6.51
N LEU A 69 -8.27 -1.31 6.00
CA LEU A 69 -7.60 -0.14 6.54
C LEU A 69 -8.25 0.36 7.83
N SER A 70 -7.40 0.77 8.76
CA SER A 70 -7.77 1.46 10.00
C SER A 70 -7.08 2.83 10.03
N SER A 71 -7.71 3.81 10.67
CA SER A 71 -7.13 5.14 10.89
C SER A 71 -5.76 5.00 11.58
N GLY A 72 -4.77 5.72 11.05
CA GLY A 72 -3.36 5.65 11.47
C GLY A 72 -2.50 4.70 10.65
N CYS A 73 -3.07 3.92 9.71
CA CYS A 73 -2.29 3.11 8.78
C CYS A 73 -1.39 4.01 7.89
N ILE A 74 -0.11 3.67 7.79
CA ILE A 74 0.89 4.45 7.05
C ILE A 74 1.12 3.84 5.67
N PHE A 75 1.03 4.66 4.63
CA PHE A 75 1.33 4.31 3.25
C PHE A 75 2.60 5.01 2.80
N ARG A 76 3.57 4.28 2.26
CA ARG A 76 4.72 4.83 1.54
C ARG A 76 4.55 4.59 0.05
N PHE A 77 4.77 5.62 -0.75
CA PHE A 77 4.77 5.57 -2.20
C PHE A 77 6.18 5.87 -2.72
N ASP A 78 6.80 4.94 -3.46
CA ASP A 78 8.17 5.12 -3.98
C ASP A 78 8.21 6.12 -5.15
N ASP A 79 7.21 6.07 -6.03
CA ASP A 79 7.19 6.76 -7.32
C ASP A 79 6.09 7.82 -7.42
N ILE A 80 5.69 8.42 -6.29
CA ILE A 80 4.55 9.33 -6.28
C ILE A 80 4.73 10.56 -7.18
N TRP A 81 5.98 10.94 -7.48
CA TRP A 81 6.29 12.08 -8.37
C TRP A 81 6.66 11.68 -9.79
N SER A 82 6.45 10.41 -10.15
CA SER A 82 6.54 9.97 -11.54
C SER A 82 5.68 10.83 -12.46
N PHE A 83 6.03 10.85 -13.75
CA PHE A 83 5.38 11.70 -14.75
C PHE A 83 5.46 13.21 -14.42
N HIS A 84 6.60 13.65 -13.87
CA HIS A 84 6.87 15.04 -13.46
C HIS A 84 5.83 15.60 -12.50
N GLY A 85 5.28 14.76 -11.62
CA GLY A 85 4.25 15.16 -10.65
C GLY A 85 2.92 15.57 -11.26
N ASN A 86 2.62 15.18 -12.51
CA ASN A 86 1.33 15.50 -13.12
C ASN A 86 0.20 14.75 -12.39
N PRO A 87 -0.77 15.45 -11.79
CA PRO A 87 -1.79 14.84 -10.94
C PRO A 87 -2.82 13.98 -11.70
N ASN A 88 -2.74 13.91 -13.03
CA ASN A 88 -3.61 13.12 -13.88
C ASN A 88 -2.94 11.81 -14.37
N TYR A 89 -1.76 11.45 -13.83
CA TYR A 89 -1.06 10.20 -14.17
C TYR A 89 -0.51 9.53 -12.90
N GLY A 90 -0.03 8.28 -13.08
CA GLY A 90 0.65 7.52 -12.05
C GLY A 90 -0.11 7.41 -10.73
N GLU A 91 0.65 7.39 -9.65
CA GLU A 91 0.14 7.21 -8.29
C GLU A 91 -0.65 8.42 -7.79
N LEU A 92 -0.31 9.64 -8.22
CA LEU A 92 -1.06 10.85 -7.85
C LEU A 92 -2.52 10.79 -8.35
N LYS A 93 -2.75 10.33 -9.57
CA LYS A 93 -4.11 10.13 -10.08
C LYS A 93 -4.84 9.08 -9.26
N ALA A 94 -4.20 7.96 -8.96
CA ALA A 94 -4.80 6.89 -8.16
C ALA A 94 -5.18 7.40 -6.75
N LEU A 95 -4.29 8.13 -6.09
CA LEU A 95 -4.51 8.76 -4.79
C LEU A 95 -5.69 9.75 -4.82
N LYS A 96 -5.72 10.62 -5.83
CA LYS A 96 -6.80 11.60 -6.03
C LYS A 96 -8.16 10.91 -6.19
N GLU A 97 -8.23 9.87 -7.03
CA GLU A 97 -9.47 9.13 -7.26
C GLU A 97 -9.89 8.30 -6.04
N PHE A 98 -8.93 7.68 -5.36
CA PHE A 98 -9.16 6.95 -4.12
C PHE A 98 -9.78 7.86 -3.04
N ASN A 99 -9.15 9.02 -2.76
CA ASN A 99 -9.66 9.98 -1.79
C ASN A 99 -11.04 10.56 -2.17
N LYS A 100 -11.32 10.71 -3.47
CA LYS A 100 -12.62 11.23 -3.96
C LYS A 100 -13.80 10.32 -3.62
N LYS A 101 -13.58 9.03 -3.36
CA LYS A 101 -14.67 8.09 -3.01
C LYS A 101 -15.35 8.41 -1.68
N GLY A 102 -14.64 9.08 -0.76
CA GLY A 102 -15.18 9.46 0.54
C GLY A 102 -15.31 8.31 1.54
N GLU A 103 -14.72 7.14 1.25
CA GLU A 103 -14.68 5.98 2.16
C GLU A 103 -13.46 6.01 3.11
N GLY A 104 -12.62 7.03 2.98
CA GLY A 104 -11.42 7.29 3.74
C GLY A 104 -10.52 8.30 3.03
N GLN A 105 -9.46 8.75 3.71
CA GLN A 105 -8.55 9.75 3.19
C GLN A 105 -7.10 9.39 3.50
N LEU A 106 -6.27 9.43 2.47
CA LEU A 106 -4.81 9.42 2.58
C LEU A 106 -4.31 10.86 2.58
N THR A 107 -3.73 11.28 3.70
CA THR A 107 -3.18 12.62 3.91
C THR A 107 -1.67 12.54 4.02
N SER A 108 -0.95 13.44 3.34
CA SER A 108 0.52 13.46 3.40
C SER A 108 0.99 13.54 4.85
N PHE A 109 1.89 12.63 5.22
CA PHE A 109 2.53 12.55 6.51
C PHE A 109 4.00 12.96 6.36
N PRO A 110 4.50 13.92 7.17
CA PRO A 110 5.82 14.51 6.97
C PRO A 110 6.96 13.47 7.03
N VAL A 111 8.06 13.88 6.38
CA VAL A 111 9.07 13.07 5.67
C VAL A 111 9.90 12.07 6.52
N LEU A 112 10.13 10.88 5.95
CA LEU A 112 11.27 9.98 6.24
C LEU A 112 12.24 9.99 5.04
N GLY A 113 13.18 10.93 4.98
CA GLY A 113 14.25 11.00 3.96
C GLY A 113 13.91 11.67 2.61
N LEU A 114 14.96 12.00 1.83
CA LEU A 114 14.91 12.95 0.70
C LEU A 114 13.96 12.62 -0.47
N ASN A 115 13.59 11.35 -0.67
CA ASN A 115 12.86 10.91 -1.87
C ASN A 115 11.57 10.13 -1.58
N SER A 116 11.11 10.05 -0.33
CA SER A 116 10.00 9.17 0.02
C SER A 116 8.90 9.91 0.77
N PHE A 117 7.67 9.72 0.31
CA PHE A 117 6.49 10.30 0.93
C PHE A 117 5.70 9.22 1.65
N ALA A 118 5.37 9.53 2.90
CA ALA A 118 4.42 8.76 3.68
C ALA A 118 3.07 9.47 3.67
N TYR A 119 2.00 8.70 3.78
CA TYR A 119 0.64 9.17 3.92
C TYR A 119 0.00 8.43 5.07
N MET A 120 -0.80 9.12 5.86
CA MET A 120 -1.60 8.52 6.92
C MET A 120 -3.03 8.36 6.43
N PHE A 121 -3.57 7.14 6.58
CA PHE A 121 -4.97 6.84 6.29
C PHE A 121 -5.86 7.25 7.47
N SER A 122 -7.03 7.80 7.17
CA SER A 122 -8.10 8.08 8.14
C SER A 122 -9.44 7.62 7.56
N LYS A 123 -10.27 6.96 8.37
CA LYS A 123 -11.68 6.69 8.03
C LYS A 123 -12.51 7.99 8.12
N PRO A 124 -13.67 8.06 7.44
CA PRO A 124 -14.56 9.23 7.53
C PRO A 124 -15.04 9.49 8.97
N GLU A 125 -15.31 8.42 9.71
CA GLU A 125 -15.61 8.44 11.14
C GLU A 125 -14.45 7.83 11.91
N PHE A 126 -14.03 8.47 13.00
CA PHE A 126 -12.92 7.97 13.80
C PHE A 126 -13.37 6.77 14.63
N GLU A 127 -12.97 5.58 14.20
CA GLU A 127 -13.46 4.29 14.70
C GLU A 127 -13.20 4.05 16.19
N TYR A 128 -12.22 4.74 16.79
CA TYR A 128 -11.89 4.59 18.21
C TYR A 128 -12.84 5.36 19.15
N LEU A 129 -13.72 6.22 18.62
CA LEU A 129 -14.72 6.95 19.40
C LEU A 129 -16.07 6.20 19.48
N GLN A 130 -16.26 5.15 18.69
CA GLN A 130 -17.45 4.32 18.70
C GLN A 130 -17.29 3.23 19.78
N LYS A 131 -17.52 3.62 21.04
CA LYS A 131 -17.66 2.69 22.16
C LYS A 131 -19.06 2.11 22.24
#